data_AF-A0A540VID4-F1
#
_entry.id   AF-A0A540VID4-F1
#
_cell.length_a   1.000
_cell.length_b   1.000
_cell.length_c   1.000
_cell.angle_alpha   90.00
_cell.angle_beta   90.00
_cell.angle_gamma   90.00
#
_symmetry.space_group_name_H-M   'P 1'
#
loop_
_entity.id
_entity.type
_entity.pdbx_description
1 polymer ?
#
loop_
_entity_poly.entity_id
_entity_poly.type
_entity_poly.pdbx_seq_one_letter_code
_entity_poly.pdbx_strand_id
1 'polypeptide(L)'
;MTFTGDLCVAWAGHEAGHHYTVAGNMLVGPQVVEAMARAFEAAAQQGEALSACLLQGLEAGQQAGGDKRGKQSAALLVASPAPRMYHNLRVDGHPNPVAELRRIYDLVVEHARQIEQEYGQEGLRLFSRVKY
;
A
#
# COMPACT_ATOMS: atom_id res chain seq x y z
N MET A 1 -5.47 4.78 18.29
CA MET A 1 -5.53 3.60 19.16
C MET A 1 -5.18 2.39 18.33
N THR A 2 -4.24 1.58 18.78
CA THR A 2 -3.86 0.29 18.19
C THR A 2 -4.16 -0.81 19.20
N PHE A 3 -4.62 -1.97 18.73
CA PHE A 3 -4.99 -3.10 19.58
C PHE A 3 -4.62 -4.41 18.89
N THR A 4 -3.91 -5.28 19.60
CA THR A 4 -3.64 -6.66 19.18
C THR A 4 -4.37 -7.56 20.17
N GLY A 5 -5.34 -8.35 19.69
CA GLY A 5 -6.16 -9.19 20.55
C GLY A 5 -5.47 -10.48 20.98
N ASP A 6 -5.89 -11.03 22.12
CA ASP A 6 -5.27 -12.20 22.75
C ASP A 6 -5.40 -13.50 21.93
N LEU A 7 -6.30 -13.53 20.94
CA LEU A 7 -6.51 -14.67 20.03
C LEU A 7 -5.69 -14.58 18.74
N CYS A 8 -4.85 -13.55 18.58
CA CYS A 8 -3.99 -13.45 17.41
C CYS A 8 -2.91 -14.54 17.41
N VAL A 9 -2.82 -15.30 16.31
CA VAL A 9 -1.79 -16.33 16.14
C VAL A 9 -0.41 -15.66 16.04
N ALA A 10 0.52 -16.15 16.86
CA ALA A 10 1.87 -15.60 16.95
C ALA A 10 2.67 -15.81 15.64
N TRP A 11 3.51 -14.85 15.21
CA TRP A 11 3.72 -13.56 15.84
C TRP A 11 2.66 -12.56 15.37
N ALA A 12 2.17 -11.74 16.29
CA ALA A 12 1.22 -10.68 16.00
C ALA A 12 1.57 -9.44 16.81
N GLY A 13 1.35 -8.27 16.23
CA GLY A 13 1.72 -7.02 16.85
C GLY A 13 1.38 -5.83 15.97
N HIS A 14 1.74 -4.65 16.46
CA HIS A 14 1.52 -3.40 15.78
C HIS A 14 2.57 -2.37 16.19
N GLU A 15 2.68 -1.31 15.41
CA GLU A 15 3.45 -0.12 15.69
C GLU A 15 2.58 1.10 15.35
N ALA A 16 2.74 2.17 16.13
CA ALA A 16 2.07 3.44 15.89
C ALA A 16 3.12 4.56 15.78
N GLY A 17 3.10 5.28 14.67
CA GLY A 17 3.85 6.51 14.49
C GLY A 17 2.93 7.73 14.56
N HIS A 18 3.48 8.91 14.24
CA HIS A 18 2.76 10.18 14.38
C HIS A 18 1.49 10.27 13.50
N HIS A 19 1.52 9.65 12.31
CA HIS A 19 0.43 9.70 11.32
C HIS A 19 0.08 8.35 10.69
N TYR A 20 0.55 7.25 11.26
CA TYR A 20 0.31 5.92 10.71
C TYR A 20 0.29 4.87 11.81
N THR A 21 -0.27 3.72 11.46
CA THR A 21 -0.16 2.50 12.24
C THR A 21 0.13 1.35 11.30
N VAL A 22 1.02 0.46 11.69
CA VAL A 22 1.23 -0.82 11.01
C VAL A 22 0.80 -1.92 11.96
N ALA A 23 0.07 -2.91 11.46
CA ALA A 23 -0.32 -4.06 12.26
C ALA A 23 -0.33 -5.32 11.41
N GLY A 24 -0.08 -6.46 12.06
CA GLY A 24 -0.16 -7.76 11.40
C GLY A 24 -0.31 -8.89 12.40
N ASN A 25 -0.83 -10.02 11.91
CA ASN A 25 -0.92 -11.29 12.62
C ASN A 25 -0.34 -12.40 11.74
N MET A 26 -0.01 -13.55 12.35
CA MET A 26 0.63 -14.68 11.66
C MET A 26 1.94 -14.30 10.94
N LEU A 27 2.61 -13.24 11.40
CA LEU A 27 3.86 -12.78 10.80
C LEU A 27 5.02 -13.67 11.24
N VAL A 28 6.07 -13.70 10.43
CA VAL A 28 7.32 -14.41 10.76
C VAL A 28 8.02 -13.84 12.00
N GLY A 29 7.77 -12.57 12.35
CA GLY A 29 8.28 -11.92 13.54
C GLY A 29 8.09 -10.39 13.54
N PRO A 30 8.57 -9.69 14.59
CA PRO A 30 8.43 -8.24 14.75
C PRO A 30 9.07 -7.43 13.63
N GLN A 31 10.16 -7.95 13.05
CA GLN A 31 10.90 -7.29 11.98
C GLN A 31 10.05 -6.93 10.77
N VAL A 32 8.91 -7.63 10.55
CA VAL A 32 7.98 -7.32 9.47
C VAL A 32 7.31 -5.96 9.72
N VAL A 33 6.70 -5.77 10.89
CA VAL A 33 6.02 -4.51 11.25
C VAL A 33 7.02 -3.36 11.27
N GLU A 34 8.18 -3.58 11.87
CA GLU A 34 9.23 -2.55 11.94
C GLU A 34 9.75 -2.16 10.55
N ALA A 35 9.92 -3.13 9.62
CA ALA A 35 10.37 -2.84 8.26
C ALA A 35 9.32 -2.04 7.48
N MET A 36 8.04 -2.39 7.61
CA MET A 36 6.95 -1.64 7.00
C MET A 36 6.90 -0.20 7.52
N ALA A 37 7.01 -0.01 8.83
CA ALA A 37 6.99 1.29 9.47
C ALA A 37 8.15 2.18 9.01
N ARG A 38 9.39 1.67 9.08
CA ARG A 38 10.59 2.39 8.62
C ARG A 38 10.50 2.79 7.14
N ALA A 39 10.03 1.90 6.27
CA ALA A 39 9.89 2.20 4.85
C ALA A 39 8.81 3.27 4.59
N PHE A 40 7.68 3.18 5.29
CA PHE A 40 6.63 4.21 5.20
C PHE A 40 7.14 5.58 5.64
N GLU A 41 7.82 5.66 6.79
CA GLU A 41 8.37 6.92 7.31
C GLU A 41 9.42 7.51 6.37
N ALA A 42 10.33 6.69 5.86
CA ALA A 42 11.37 7.14 4.93
C ALA A 42 10.79 7.72 3.63
N ALA A 43 9.76 7.08 3.05
CA ALA A 43 9.07 7.60 1.88
C ALA A 43 8.29 8.89 2.19
N ALA A 44 7.61 8.95 3.34
CA ALA A 44 6.88 10.13 3.76
C ALA A 44 7.82 11.33 3.99
N GLN A 45 9.00 11.11 4.59
CA GLN A 45 10.02 12.15 4.77
C GLN A 45 10.58 12.67 3.44
N GLN A 46 10.60 11.85 2.41
CA GLN A 46 10.99 12.25 1.05
C GLN A 46 9.88 13.00 0.30
N GLY A 47 8.70 13.18 0.91
CA GLY A 47 7.57 13.87 0.30
C GLY A 47 6.85 13.03 -0.77
N GLU A 48 6.99 11.70 -0.73
CA GLU A 48 6.25 10.84 -1.64
C GLU A 48 4.73 10.88 -1.40
N ALA A 49 3.97 10.58 -2.44
CA ALA A 49 2.52 10.46 -2.33
C ALA A 49 2.16 9.31 -1.39
N LEU A 50 1.09 9.47 -0.60
CA LEU A 50 0.63 8.46 0.38
C LEU A 50 0.49 7.05 -0.22
N SER A 51 0.00 6.95 -1.46
CA SER A 51 -0.12 5.69 -2.18
C SER A 51 1.22 4.98 -2.36
N ALA A 52 2.29 5.73 -2.64
CA ALA A 52 3.64 5.20 -2.76
C ALA A 52 4.22 4.81 -1.39
N CYS A 53 4.03 5.64 -0.36
CA CYS A 53 4.47 5.32 1.00
C CYS A 53 3.87 4.00 1.53
N LEU A 54 2.56 3.81 1.34
CA LEU A 54 1.85 2.58 1.72
C LEU A 54 2.39 1.36 0.96
N LEU A 55 2.64 1.50 -0.34
CA LEU A 55 3.14 0.43 -1.18
C LEU A 55 4.58 0.05 -0.81
N GLN A 56 5.46 1.03 -0.56
CA GLN A 56 6.82 0.79 -0.07
C GLN A 56 6.83 0.09 1.30
N GLY A 57 5.92 0.48 2.19
CA GLY A 57 5.69 -0.23 3.45
C GLY A 57 5.38 -1.71 3.20
N LEU A 58 4.40 -2.01 2.33
CA LEU A 58 4.00 -3.37 2.00
C LEU A 58 5.13 -4.20 1.39
N GLU A 59 5.94 -3.60 0.51
CA GLU A 59 7.14 -4.21 -0.09
C GLU A 59 8.18 -4.58 0.98
N ALA A 60 8.48 -3.66 1.89
CA ALA A 60 9.44 -3.90 2.97
C ALA A 60 8.98 -5.00 3.93
N GLY A 61 7.69 -5.02 4.30
CA GLY A 61 7.11 -6.08 5.12
C GLY A 61 7.22 -7.46 4.46
N GLN A 62 6.94 -7.54 3.16
CA GLN A 62 7.06 -8.77 2.39
C GLN A 62 8.53 -9.25 2.29
N GLN A 63 9.49 -8.33 2.15
CA GLN A 63 10.92 -8.64 2.12
C GLN A 63 11.46 -9.09 3.48
N ALA A 64 10.92 -8.57 4.58
CA ALA A 64 11.22 -8.98 5.95
C ALA A 64 10.65 -10.38 6.32
N GLY A 65 9.94 -11.02 5.37
CA GLY A 65 9.44 -12.39 5.46
C GLY A 65 7.90 -12.49 5.49
N GLY A 66 7.20 -11.41 5.82
CA GLY A 66 5.74 -11.32 5.73
C GLY A 66 4.96 -12.31 6.61
N ASP A 67 3.82 -12.77 6.09
CA ASP A 67 2.95 -13.78 6.70
C ASP A 67 3.57 -15.18 6.54
N LYS A 68 3.60 -15.97 7.62
CA LYS A 68 4.15 -17.33 7.69
C LYS A 68 3.49 -18.30 6.72
N ARG A 69 2.26 -18.04 6.30
CA ARG A 69 1.49 -18.87 5.35
C ARG A 69 1.86 -18.60 3.89
N GLY A 70 2.66 -17.56 3.64
CA GLY A 70 2.95 -17.06 2.30
C GLY A 70 2.02 -15.91 1.91
N LYS A 71 1.93 -15.68 0.60
CA LYS A 71 1.29 -14.50 0.00
C LYS A 71 0.36 -14.93 -1.14
N GLN A 72 -0.81 -14.33 -1.21
CA GLN A 72 -1.82 -14.67 -2.22
C GLN A 72 -2.45 -13.44 -2.85
N SER A 73 -2.67 -12.39 -2.05
CA SER A 73 -3.28 -11.14 -2.47
C SER A 73 -2.58 -9.92 -1.87
N ALA A 74 -2.84 -8.76 -2.46
CA ALA A 74 -2.38 -7.46 -2.00
C ALA A 74 -3.36 -6.37 -2.47
N ALA A 75 -3.51 -5.31 -1.69
CA ALA A 75 -4.39 -4.21 -2.04
C ALA A 75 -3.84 -2.87 -1.55
N LEU A 76 -4.18 -1.80 -2.26
CA LEU A 76 -3.90 -0.42 -1.91
C LEU A 76 -5.21 0.37 -2.01
N LEU A 77 -5.58 1.05 -0.93
CA LEU A 77 -6.75 1.90 -0.87
C LEU A 77 -6.40 3.25 -0.24
N VAL A 78 -6.69 4.34 -0.95
CA VAL A 78 -6.48 5.72 -0.51
C VAL A 78 -7.76 6.51 -0.74
N ALA A 79 -8.34 7.04 0.33
CA ALA A 79 -9.42 8.01 0.22
C ALA A 79 -8.83 9.41 -0.02
N SER A 80 -9.35 10.13 -1.02
CA SER A 80 -8.90 11.47 -1.37
C SER A 80 -10.08 12.31 -1.90
N PRO A 81 -10.14 13.63 -1.63
CA PRO A 81 -11.10 14.54 -2.26
C PRO A 81 -11.01 14.55 -3.79
N ALA A 82 -9.83 14.24 -4.34
CA ALA A 82 -9.57 14.09 -5.77
C ALA A 82 -9.06 12.66 -6.04
N PRO A 83 -9.95 11.66 -6.08
CA PRO A 83 -9.54 10.28 -6.28
C PRO A 83 -8.85 10.09 -7.64
N ARG A 84 -7.95 9.12 -7.68
CA ARG A 84 -7.18 8.70 -8.86
C ARG A 84 -7.30 7.19 -8.99
N MET A 85 -7.16 6.66 -10.21
CA MET A 85 -7.28 5.21 -10.43
C MET A 85 -6.32 4.39 -9.57
N TYR A 86 -5.09 4.88 -9.37
CA TYR A 86 -4.07 4.22 -8.55
C TYR A 86 -4.35 4.29 -7.03
N HIS A 87 -5.40 4.98 -6.59
CA HIS A 87 -5.81 4.99 -5.18
C HIS A 87 -6.64 3.77 -4.79
N ASN A 88 -7.11 2.95 -5.72
CA ASN A 88 -7.85 1.73 -5.40
C ASN A 88 -7.40 0.61 -6.34
N LEU A 89 -6.38 -0.12 -5.91
CA LEU A 89 -5.78 -1.22 -6.66
C LEU A 89 -5.82 -2.50 -5.83
N ARG A 90 -6.12 -3.62 -6.50
CA ARG A 90 -6.21 -4.92 -5.86
C ARG A 90 -5.62 -5.99 -6.77
N VAL A 91 -4.87 -6.89 -6.17
CA VAL A 91 -4.43 -8.14 -6.76
C VAL A 91 -4.99 -9.24 -5.87
N ASP A 92 -6.11 -9.84 -6.26
CA ASP A 92 -6.79 -10.84 -5.43
C ASP A 92 -6.20 -12.26 -5.58
N GLY A 93 -5.32 -12.49 -6.57
CA GLY A 93 -4.64 -13.77 -6.76
C GLY A 93 -3.38 -13.65 -7.63
N HIS A 94 -2.20 -13.81 -7.02
CA HIS A 94 -0.93 -13.87 -7.73
C HIS A 94 0.16 -14.53 -6.86
N PRO A 95 1.14 -15.28 -7.41
CA PRO A 95 2.24 -15.84 -6.63
C PRO A 95 3.12 -14.78 -5.96
N ASN A 96 3.16 -13.56 -6.52
CA ASN A 96 3.89 -12.41 -6.01
C ASN A 96 2.99 -11.17 -5.99
N PRO A 97 1.99 -11.09 -5.09
CA PRO A 97 0.91 -10.12 -5.21
C PRO A 97 1.36 -8.69 -4.93
N VAL A 98 2.31 -8.48 -4.00
CA VAL A 98 2.86 -7.15 -3.70
C VAL A 98 3.66 -6.60 -4.88
N ALA A 99 4.51 -7.42 -5.51
CA ALA A 99 5.27 -7.02 -6.69
C ALA A 99 4.34 -6.75 -7.89
N GLU A 100 3.27 -7.53 -8.05
CA GLU A 100 2.28 -7.30 -9.10
C GLU A 100 1.46 -6.03 -8.83
N LEU A 101 1.10 -5.75 -7.57
CA LEU A 101 0.46 -4.52 -7.17
C LEU A 101 1.33 -3.30 -7.51
N ARG A 102 2.65 -3.39 -7.28
CA ARG A 102 3.63 -2.38 -7.70
C ARG A 102 3.64 -2.18 -9.21
N ARG A 103 3.73 -3.25 -9.99
CA ARG A 103 3.71 -3.17 -11.45
C ARG A 103 2.45 -2.46 -11.98
N ILE A 104 1.29 -2.80 -11.42
CA ILE A 104 0.00 -2.15 -11.77
C ILE A 104 0.00 -0.69 -11.32
N TYR A 105 0.47 -0.39 -10.11
CA TYR A 105 0.57 0.98 -9.60
C TYR A 105 1.41 1.86 -10.54
N ASP A 106 2.62 1.44 -10.90
CA ASP A 106 3.51 2.22 -11.76
C ASP A 106 2.88 2.46 -13.14
N LEU A 107 2.26 1.43 -13.73
CA LEU A 107 1.54 1.53 -15.00
C LEU A 107 0.41 2.56 -14.95
N VAL A 108 -0.41 2.53 -13.89
CA VAL A 108 -1.58 3.40 -13.74
C VAL A 108 -1.16 4.84 -13.40
N VAL A 109 -0.10 5.02 -12.61
CA VAL A 109 0.47 6.35 -12.32
C VAL A 109 1.02 6.98 -13.61
N GLU A 110 1.76 6.22 -14.40
CA GLU A 110 2.30 6.70 -15.67
C GLU A 110 1.17 7.09 -16.65
N HIS A 111 0.16 6.23 -16.79
CA HIS A 111 -1.01 6.55 -17.61
C HIS A 111 -1.76 7.81 -17.12
N ALA A 112 -1.89 7.99 -15.80
CA ALA A 112 -2.51 9.19 -15.24
C ALA A 112 -1.72 10.47 -15.55
N ARG A 113 -0.38 10.41 -15.51
CA ARG A 113 0.49 11.53 -15.88
C ARG A 113 0.36 11.87 -17.36
N GLN A 114 0.28 10.87 -18.23
CA GLN A 114 0.09 11.08 -19.67
C GLN A 114 -1.23 11.79 -19.97
N ILE A 115 -2.33 11.34 -19.36
CA ILE A 115 -3.64 12.01 -19.49
C ILE A 115 -3.57 13.46 -19.02
N GLU A 116 -2.90 13.72 -17.89
CA GLU A 116 -2.73 15.07 -17.34
C GLU A 116 -1.93 15.98 -18.27
N GLN A 117 -0.88 15.45 -18.91
CA GLN A 117 -0.07 16.20 -19.88
C GLN A 117 -0.84 16.50 -21.17
N GLU A 118 -1.64 15.55 -21.67
CA GLU A 118 -2.35 15.68 -22.95
C GLU A 118 -3.64 16.50 -22.83
N TYR A 119 -4.39 16.34 -21.74
CA TYR A 119 -5.73 16.91 -21.57
C TYR A 119 -5.86 17.86 -20.37
N GLY A 120 -4.78 18.10 -19.63
CA GLY A 120 -4.80 18.91 -18.42
C GLY A 120 -5.60 18.29 -17.26
N GLN A 121 -5.88 19.11 -16.25
CA GLN A 121 -6.63 18.69 -15.05
C GLN A 121 -8.08 18.24 -15.36
N GLU A 122 -8.69 18.74 -16.44
CA GLU A 122 -10.05 18.36 -16.83
C GLU A 122 -10.11 16.95 -17.41
N GLY A 123 -9.10 16.54 -18.19
CA GLY A 123 -9.01 15.18 -18.71
C GLY A 123 -8.93 14.13 -17.60
N LEU A 124 -8.13 14.40 -16.57
CA LEU A 124 -8.06 13.54 -15.39
C LEU A 124 -9.44 13.32 -14.76
N ARG A 125 -10.27 14.36 -14.63
CA ARG A 125 -11.64 14.22 -14.08
C ARG A 125 -12.55 13.36 -14.97
N LEU A 126 -12.41 13.50 -16.29
CA LEU A 126 -13.22 12.77 -17.26
C LEU A 126 -12.93 11.26 -17.22
N PHE A 127 -11.65 10.91 -17.18
CA PHE A 127 -11.19 9.51 -17.20
C PHE A 127 -11.17 8.87 -15.81
N SER A 128 -11.09 9.64 -14.72
CA SER A 128 -11.06 9.10 -13.34
C SER A 128 -12.44 8.81 -12.75
N ARG A 129 -13.55 9.01 -13.49
CA ARG A 129 -14.89 8.64 -13.03
C ARG A 129 -15.03 7.12 -12.93
N VAL A 130 -14.72 6.59 -11.76
CA VAL A 130 -15.19 5.26 -11.34
C VAL A 130 -16.71 5.36 -11.22
N LYS A 131 -17.43 4.77 -12.18
CA LYS A 131 -18.88 4.61 -12.11
C LYS A 131 -19.17 3.57 -11.03
N TYR A 132 -19.78 4.01 -9.93
CA TYR A 132 -20.46 3.12 -9.00
C TYR A 132 -21.91 2.95 -9.43
#